data_AF-A0A8T5NVY6-F1
#
_entry.id   AF-A0A8T5NVY6-F1
#
_cell.length_a   1.000
_cell.length_b   1.000
_cell.length_c   1.000
_cell.angle_alpha   90.00
_cell.angle_beta   90.00
_cell.angle_gamma   90.00
#
_symmetry.space_group_name_H-M   'P 1'
#
loop_
_entity.id
_entity.type
_entity.pdbx_description
1 polymer ?
#
loop_
_entity_poly.entity_id
_entity_poly.type
_entity_poly.pdbx_seq_one_letter_code
_entity_poly.pdbx_strand_id
1 'polypeptide(L)'
;QEEKAKAIYHWVASKIRYVGVEYGEAGFEPHYATEIFKNKYGDCKDQTMLLISMLRYAGISAYPVLIGTKGSYLLDEEFPTLIFNHAICLAKVGEKLVFLDPTAETTSFGDLPGGDQGRKVFIFYEKEGKIQKTPLFAPEHNKAYISLSIDIHEDETISGTREINTFGEYDQGQRYWLKYTKPVLIEEALKSTVNSLSPGGKLLSYEISDIEDLNHPIEIKMEFEGPIFLIKAGEDRLVPQLGSFSASLVSRDKRSYPIDFRTLDEFEVMVKIKLAENLTVKYLPPPIIKDTPWFTYINKYSFSQGVISFEESLIQKRTLVIPEEYEEYKKICEDLAREADKQVVLNFR
;
A
#
# COMPACT_ATOMS: atom_id res chain seq x y z
N GLN A 1 0.62 -8.21 27.51
CA GLN A 1 1.59 -7.11 27.26
C GLN A 1 1.32 -6.45 25.92
N GLU A 2 1.11 -7.24 24.86
CA GLU A 2 0.83 -6.75 23.51
C GLU A 2 -0.37 -5.81 23.42
N GLU A 3 -1.54 -6.17 23.96
CA GLU A 3 -2.72 -5.30 23.96
C GLU A 3 -2.46 -3.93 24.61
N LYS A 4 -1.69 -3.90 25.71
CA LYS A 4 -1.28 -2.65 26.36
C LYS A 4 -0.36 -1.83 25.46
N ALA A 5 0.65 -2.47 24.86
CA ALA A 5 1.59 -1.82 23.95
C ALA A 5 0.85 -1.21 22.75
N LYS A 6 -0.07 -1.97 22.16
CA LYS A 6 -0.91 -1.59 21.02
C LYS A 6 -1.81 -0.40 21.35
N ALA A 7 -2.52 -0.45 22.48
CA ALA A 7 -3.38 0.64 22.93
C ALA A 7 -2.59 1.93 23.21
N ILE A 8 -1.42 1.82 23.86
CA ILE A 8 -0.54 2.98 24.12
C ILE A 8 -0.03 3.57 22.80
N TYR A 9 0.48 2.72 21.90
CA TYR A 9 0.99 3.15 20.60
C TYR A 9 -0.07 3.89 19.78
N HIS A 10 -1.24 3.28 19.57
CA HIS A 10 -2.33 3.91 18.80
C HIS A 10 -2.80 5.22 19.45
N TRP A 11 -2.83 5.29 20.78
CA TRP A 11 -3.19 6.53 21.46
C TRP A 11 -2.16 7.64 21.22
N VAL A 12 -0.86 7.35 21.32
CA VAL A 12 0.18 8.36 21.07
C VAL A 12 0.12 8.82 19.62
N ALA A 13 0.07 7.88 18.67
CA ALA A 13 0.06 8.17 17.24
C ALA A 13 -1.18 8.96 16.79
N SER A 14 -2.34 8.72 17.41
CA SER A 14 -3.60 9.40 17.04
C SER A 14 -3.89 10.68 17.84
N LYS A 15 -3.34 10.85 19.04
CA LYS A 15 -3.70 11.97 19.95
C LYS A 15 -2.63 13.04 20.08
N ILE A 16 -1.45 12.85 19.48
CA ILE A 16 -0.38 13.85 19.49
C ILE A 16 -0.17 14.39 18.08
N ARG A 17 -0.46 15.67 17.89
CA ARG A 17 -0.31 16.31 16.58
C ARG A 17 1.17 16.56 16.28
N TYR A 18 1.62 16.15 15.10
CA TYR A 18 2.97 16.43 14.66
C TYR A 18 3.20 17.93 14.43
N VAL A 19 4.20 18.49 15.10
CA VAL A 19 4.65 19.89 14.93
C VAL A 19 6.17 19.90 14.96
N GLY A 20 6.81 20.06 13.79
CA GLY A 20 8.27 20.11 13.68
C GLY A 20 8.87 21.33 14.36
N VAL A 21 9.73 21.11 15.36
CA VAL A 21 10.51 22.15 16.05
C VAL A 21 11.98 21.75 16.04
N GLU A 22 12.73 22.27 15.07
CA GLU A 22 14.10 21.79 14.78
C GLU A 22 15.19 22.86 14.96
N TYR A 23 14.88 23.95 15.66
CA TYR A 23 15.83 25.04 15.87
C TYR A 23 16.71 24.82 17.12
N GLY A 24 18.03 24.96 16.96
CA GLY A 24 18.99 24.99 18.07
C GLY A 24 19.00 23.68 18.87
N GLU A 25 19.07 23.79 20.20
CA GLU A 25 19.03 22.64 21.12
C GLU A 25 17.74 21.85 21.00
N ALA A 26 16.63 22.51 20.69
CA ALA A 26 15.35 21.86 20.45
C ALA A 26 15.36 20.97 19.20
N GLY A 27 16.41 20.99 18.36
CA GLY A 27 16.61 19.98 17.31
C GLY A 27 17.00 18.60 17.84
N PHE A 28 17.61 18.54 19.03
CA PHE A 28 18.18 17.31 19.60
C PHE A 28 17.49 16.88 20.90
N GLU A 29 17.10 17.83 21.75
CA GLU A 29 16.50 17.56 23.05
C GLU A 29 14.97 17.54 22.94
N PRO A 30 14.30 16.43 23.30
CA PRO A 30 12.85 16.37 23.36
C PRO A 30 12.31 17.09 24.61
N HIS A 31 11.10 17.61 24.51
CA HIS A 31 10.36 18.16 25.64
C HIS A 31 10.04 17.07 26.68
N TYR A 32 9.69 17.49 27.90
CA TYR A 32 9.24 16.55 28.92
C TYR A 32 7.95 15.83 28.48
N ALA A 33 7.90 14.51 28.68
CA ALA A 33 6.73 13.70 28.33
C ALA A 33 5.42 14.22 28.96
N THR A 34 5.49 14.81 30.15
CA THR A 34 4.34 15.44 30.83
C THR A 34 3.83 16.67 30.09
N GLU A 35 4.72 17.47 29.49
CA GLU A 35 4.37 18.64 28.68
C GLU A 35 3.77 18.22 27.35
N ILE A 36 4.39 17.27 26.66
CA ILE A 36 3.89 16.70 25.39
C ILE A 36 2.49 16.10 25.61
N PHE A 37 2.32 15.30 26.67
CA PHE A 37 1.03 14.71 27.02
C PHE A 37 -0.02 15.77 27.32
N LYS A 38 0.33 16.86 28.01
CA LYS A 38 -0.60 17.94 28.34
C LYS A 38 -0.99 18.75 27.11
N ASN A 39 -0.01 19.10 26.28
CA ASN A 39 -0.15 20.03 25.16
C ASN A 39 -0.66 19.36 23.88
N LYS A 40 -0.54 18.03 23.76
CA LYS A 40 -1.01 17.22 22.62
C LYS A 40 -0.35 17.57 21.28
N TYR A 41 0.90 18.02 21.31
CA TYR A 41 1.71 18.19 20.09
C TYR A 41 3.20 17.96 20.38
N GLY A 42 3.95 17.66 19.32
CA GLY A 42 5.40 17.48 19.35
C GLY A 42 5.91 16.91 18.02
N ASP A 43 7.22 16.95 17.81
CA ASP A 43 7.86 16.34 16.64
C ASP A 43 8.25 14.86 16.88
N CYS A 44 9.13 14.31 16.06
CA CYS A 44 9.47 12.88 16.11
C CYS A 44 10.11 12.42 17.41
N LYS A 45 11.04 13.21 17.98
CA LYS A 45 11.69 12.88 19.25
C LYS A 45 10.72 13.06 20.42
N ASP A 46 9.85 14.07 20.38
CA ASP A 46 8.83 14.29 21.40
C ASP A 46 7.86 13.12 21.47
N GLN A 47 7.26 12.75 20.34
CA GLN A 47 6.31 11.65 20.27
C GLN A 47 6.94 10.31 20.66
N THR A 48 8.17 10.07 20.21
CA THR A 48 8.97 8.91 20.61
C THR A 48 9.20 8.84 22.11
N MET A 49 9.59 9.95 22.74
CA MET A 49 9.84 9.97 24.19
C MET A 49 8.57 9.84 25.02
N LEU A 50 7.46 10.39 24.56
CA LEU A 50 6.16 10.16 25.19
C LEU A 50 5.76 8.68 25.10
N LEU A 51 5.86 8.06 23.92
CA LEU A 51 5.59 6.64 23.73
C LEU A 51 6.44 5.77 24.66
N ILE A 52 7.75 6.01 24.69
CA ILE A 52 8.69 5.27 25.56
C ILE A 52 8.30 5.41 27.03
N SER A 53 7.98 6.62 27.47
CA SER A 53 7.60 6.91 28.85
C SER A 53 6.31 6.18 29.25
N MET A 54 5.29 6.19 28.38
CA MET A 54 4.02 5.48 28.61
C MET A 54 4.20 3.96 28.61
N LEU A 55 4.99 3.40 27.69
CA LEU A 55 5.30 1.96 27.64
C LEU A 55 6.05 1.52 28.89
N ARG A 56 7.09 2.26 29.30
CA ARG A 56 7.88 1.97 30.50
C ARG A 56 7.03 2.04 31.76
N TYR A 57 6.16 3.04 31.87
CA TYR A 57 5.19 3.14 32.97
C TYR A 57 4.24 1.94 33.02
N ALA A 58 3.86 1.38 31.87
CA ALA A 58 3.04 0.17 31.77
C ALA A 58 3.83 -1.15 31.97
N GLY A 59 5.11 -1.09 32.32
CA GLY A 59 5.98 -2.25 32.55
C GLY A 59 6.52 -2.89 31.28
N ILE A 60 6.53 -2.17 30.15
CA ILE A 60 7.08 -2.62 28.86
C ILE A 60 8.39 -1.89 28.62
N SER A 61 9.48 -2.65 28.42
CA SER A 61 10.79 -2.02 28.11
C SER A 61 10.73 -1.38 26.73
N ALA A 62 11.18 -0.13 26.63
CA ALA A 62 11.17 0.63 25.38
C ALA A 62 12.41 1.51 25.29
N TYR A 63 12.96 1.71 24.09
CA TYR A 63 14.25 2.34 23.85
C TYR A 63 14.16 3.36 22.71
N PRO A 64 14.84 4.53 22.83
CA PRO A 64 14.96 5.47 21.72
C PRO A 64 15.75 4.87 20.57
N VAL A 65 15.34 5.19 19.35
CA VAL A 65 15.99 4.76 18.10
C VAL A 65 16.14 5.95 17.19
N LEU A 66 17.37 6.20 16.73
CA LEU A 66 17.64 7.18 15.68
C LEU A 66 17.73 6.47 14.33
N ILE A 67 17.07 7.06 13.34
CA ILE A 67 16.95 6.51 11.99
C ILE A 67 17.15 7.60 10.94
N GLY A 68 17.95 7.28 9.93
CA GLY A 68 17.97 8.05 8.68
C GLY A 68 16.98 7.39 7.72
N THR A 69 15.84 8.03 7.47
CA THR A 69 14.77 7.48 6.63
C THR A 69 15.20 7.30 5.16
N LYS A 70 14.48 6.52 4.35
CA LYS A 70 14.77 6.39 2.91
C LYS A 70 14.68 7.76 2.23
N GLY A 71 15.72 8.08 1.48
CA GLY A 71 16.00 9.42 0.96
C GLY A 71 17.21 10.08 1.64
N SER A 72 17.52 9.65 2.87
CA SER A 72 18.75 10.01 3.58
C SER A 72 19.88 9.01 3.34
N TYR A 73 21.11 9.45 3.61
CA TYR A 73 22.31 8.60 3.53
C TYR A 73 22.15 7.32 4.35
N LEU A 74 22.66 6.21 3.84
CA LEU A 74 22.77 4.98 4.60
C LEU A 74 23.82 5.16 5.70
N LEU A 75 23.57 4.56 6.86
CA LEU A 75 24.54 4.54 7.95
C LEU A 75 25.73 3.67 7.58
N ASP A 76 26.89 4.31 7.49
CA ASP A 76 28.20 3.67 7.42
C ASP A 76 28.74 3.49 8.85
N GLU A 77 29.07 2.26 9.21
CA GLU A 77 29.54 1.92 10.56
C GLU A 77 31.02 2.29 10.75
N GLU A 78 31.75 2.50 9.65
CA GLU A 78 33.16 2.87 9.67
C GLU A 78 33.37 4.39 9.70
N PHE A 79 32.30 5.17 9.54
CA PHE A 79 32.37 6.63 9.47
C PHE A 79 31.53 7.32 10.56
N PRO A 80 32.14 8.02 11.54
CA PRO A 80 31.40 8.69 12.60
C PRO A 80 30.63 9.89 12.05
N THR A 81 29.31 9.82 12.05
CA THR A 81 28.45 10.88 11.48
C THR A 81 27.07 10.95 12.14
N LEU A 82 26.46 12.14 12.12
CA LEU A 82 25.11 12.40 12.61
C LEU A 82 24.15 12.55 11.42
N ILE A 83 23.83 11.43 10.76
CA ILE A 83 22.98 11.40 9.55
C ILE A 83 21.51 11.05 9.82
N PHE A 84 21.14 10.91 11.09
CA PHE A 84 19.77 10.58 11.47
C PHE A 84 18.88 11.82 11.30
N ASN A 85 17.77 11.67 10.59
CA ASN A 85 16.78 12.74 10.37
C ASN A 85 15.44 12.45 11.06
N HIS A 86 15.34 11.35 11.80
CA HIS A 86 14.10 10.90 12.43
C HIS A 86 14.37 10.06 13.68
N ALA A 87 13.37 9.98 14.57
CA ALA A 87 13.43 9.24 15.83
C ALA A 87 12.17 8.39 16.01
N ILE A 88 12.37 7.12 16.39
CA ILE A 88 11.32 6.12 16.62
C ILE A 88 11.59 5.32 17.91
N CYS A 89 10.71 4.37 18.25
CA CYS A 89 10.81 3.56 19.46
C CYS A 89 11.07 2.08 19.14
N LEU A 90 11.92 1.42 19.93
CA LEU A 90 12.01 -0.05 19.99
C LEU A 90 11.40 -0.54 21.30
N ALA A 91 10.31 -1.30 21.25
CA ALA A 91 9.65 -1.88 22.41
C ALA A 91 9.93 -3.38 22.52
N LYS A 92 10.21 -3.88 23.74
CA LYS A 92 10.25 -5.32 24.04
C LYS A 92 8.88 -5.76 24.56
N VAL A 93 8.09 -6.39 23.70
CA VAL A 93 6.72 -6.83 23.97
C VAL A 93 6.72 -8.36 24.07
N GLY A 94 6.62 -8.88 25.30
CA GLY A 94 6.94 -10.27 25.58
C GLY A 94 8.41 -10.56 25.24
N GLU A 95 8.63 -11.58 24.39
CA GLU A 95 9.97 -11.91 23.88
C GLU A 95 10.32 -11.23 22.55
N LYS A 96 9.38 -10.47 21.97
CA LYS A 96 9.57 -9.83 20.66
C LYS A 96 10.08 -8.40 20.82
N LEU A 97 11.02 -8.02 19.96
CA LEU A 97 11.41 -6.63 19.75
C LEU A 97 10.58 -6.06 18.60
N VAL A 98 9.91 -4.94 18.84
CA VAL A 98 8.98 -4.30 17.90
C VAL A 98 9.39 -2.85 17.71
N PHE A 99 9.73 -2.48 16.47
CA PHE A 99 9.92 -1.07 16.11
C PHE A 99 8.56 -0.40 15.94
N LEU A 100 8.43 0.82 16.44
CA LEU A 100 7.19 1.60 16.45
C LEU A 100 7.52 3.05 16.12
N ASP A 101 6.92 3.59 15.06
CA ASP A 101 6.98 5.01 14.74
C ASP A 101 5.67 5.70 15.19
N PRO A 102 5.69 6.48 16.29
CA PRO A 102 4.49 7.18 16.75
C PRO A 102 4.09 8.36 15.85
N THR A 103 4.95 8.81 14.94
CA THR A 103 4.66 9.92 14.03
C THR A 103 3.86 9.48 12.81
N ALA A 104 3.83 8.18 12.54
CA ALA A 104 3.09 7.57 11.44
C ALA A 104 1.68 7.18 11.91
N GLU A 105 0.79 8.15 11.96
CA GLU A 105 -0.56 8.02 12.55
C GLU A 105 -1.50 7.02 11.86
N THR A 106 -1.19 6.58 10.64
CA THR A 106 -1.94 5.56 9.89
C THR A 106 -1.26 4.20 9.87
N THR A 107 -0.12 4.06 10.55
CA THR A 107 0.63 2.81 10.63
C THR A 107 0.14 1.96 11.80
N SER A 108 -0.17 0.69 11.51
CA SER A 108 -0.59 -0.27 12.52
C SER A 108 0.55 -0.64 13.48
N PHE A 109 0.21 -1.03 14.70
CA PHE A 109 1.19 -1.53 15.66
C PHE A 109 2.03 -2.68 15.09
N GLY A 110 3.36 -2.52 15.16
CA GLY A 110 4.33 -3.50 14.68
C GLY A 110 4.63 -3.42 13.18
N ASP A 111 4.00 -2.50 12.47
CA ASP A 111 4.34 -2.12 11.11
C ASP A 111 5.24 -0.86 11.11
N LEU A 112 5.79 -0.50 9.95
CA LEU A 112 6.61 0.69 9.74
C LEU A 112 6.26 1.36 8.42
N PRO A 113 6.29 2.70 8.34
CA PRO A 113 6.17 3.40 7.06
C PRO A 113 7.33 3.03 6.14
N GLY A 114 7.12 3.07 4.82
CA GLY A 114 8.13 2.64 3.84
C GLY A 114 9.47 3.37 3.95
N GLY A 115 9.47 4.60 4.49
CA GLY A 115 10.69 5.36 4.81
C GLY A 115 11.58 4.71 5.88
N ASP A 116 11.01 3.92 6.78
CA ASP A 116 11.68 3.39 7.96
C ASP A 116 12.10 1.93 7.79
N GLN A 117 11.54 1.23 6.80
CA GLN A 117 11.81 -0.17 6.55
C GLN A 117 13.21 -0.42 5.95
N GLY A 118 13.86 -1.49 6.41
CA GLY A 118 15.15 -1.96 5.87
C GLY A 118 16.33 -1.02 6.12
N ARG A 119 16.26 -0.16 7.12
CA ARG A 119 17.26 0.85 7.46
C ARG A 119 18.16 0.38 8.59
N LYS A 120 19.44 0.77 8.54
CA LYS A 120 20.31 0.70 9.70
C LYS A 120 19.95 1.83 10.67
N VAL A 121 19.81 1.50 11.94
CA VAL A 121 19.36 2.40 13.00
C VAL A 121 20.29 2.32 14.20
N PHE A 122 20.34 3.38 15.00
CA PHE A 122 21.09 3.40 16.24
C PHE A 122 20.14 3.41 17.45
N ILE A 123 20.22 2.36 18.27
CA ILE A 123 19.34 2.13 19.41
C ILE A 123 20.09 2.47 20.70
N PHE A 124 19.46 3.25 21.57
CA PHE A 124 19.99 3.60 22.88
C PHE A 124 19.43 2.66 23.95
N TYR A 125 20.16 1.60 24.28
CA TYR A 125 19.88 0.80 25.46
C TYR A 125 20.42 1.51 26.72
N GLU A 126 19.98 1.06 27.91
CA GLU A 126 20.33 1.69 29.20
C GLU A 126 21.84 1.83 29.46
N LYS A 127 22.67 0.96 28.88
CA LYS A 127 24.12 0.91 29.14
C LYS A 127 24.99 0.96 27.89
N GLU A 128 24.39 0.90 26.70
CA GLU A 128 25.11 0.80 25.44
C GLU A 128 24.26 1.28 24.26
N GLY A 129 24.92 1.76 23.21
CA GLY A 129 24.30 2.00 21.92
C GLY A 129 24.55 0.81 20.98
N LYS A 130 23.57 0.42 20.17
CA LYS A 130 23.76 -0.62 19.14
C LYS A 130 23.20 -0.20 17.80
N ILE A 131 23.92 -0.61 16.76
CA ILE A 131 23.41 -0.55 15.39
C ILE A 131 22.63 -1.83 15.11
N GLN A 132 21.40 -1.68 14.62
CA GLN A 132 20.56 -2.78 14.16
C GLN A 132 19.88 -2.39 12.84
N LYS A 133 19.12 -3.32 12.25
CA LYS A 133 18.35 -3.07 11.04
C LYS A 133 16.85 -3.18 11.34
N THR A 134 16.08 -2.21 10.89
CA THR A 134 14.61 -2.33 10.88
C THR A 134 14.17 -3.38 9.87
N PRO A 135 13.00 -4.03 10.06
CA PRO A 135 12.50 -5.00 9.10
C PRO A 135 12.30 -4.36 7.72
N LEU A 136 12.61 -5.12 6.68
CA LEU A 136 12.06 -4.92 5.35
C LEU A 136 11.03 -6.02 5.17
N PHE A 137 9.75 -5.65 5.13
CA PHE A 137 8.69 -6.65 5.04
C PHE A 137 8.68 -7.31 3.66
N ALA A 138 8.24 -8.57 3.63
CA ALA A 138 8.07 -9.32 2.40
C ALA A 138 6.88 -8.77 1.60
N PRO A 139 6.81 -9.01 0.27
CA PRO A 139 5.75 -8.47 -0.59
C PRO A 139 4.33 -8.68 -0.06
N GLU A 140 4.04 -9.88 0.44
CA GLU A 140 2.73 -10.29 0.96
C GLU A 140 2.25 -9.49 2.19
N HIS A 141 3.16 -8.77 2.87
CA HIS A 141 2.81 -7.87 3.97
C HIS A 141 2.27 -6.53 3.48
N ASN A 142 2.81 -6.02 2.36
CA ASN A 142 2.38 -4.79 1.71
C ASN A 142 1.51 -5.13 0.50
N LYS A 143 0.24 -5.48 0.77
CA LYS A 143 -0.64 -6.06 -0.25
C LYS A 143 -1.85 -5.18 -0.54
N ALA A 144 -2.23 -5.09 -1.80
CA ALA A 144 -3.56 -4.63 -2.20
C ALA A 144 -4.26 -5.72 -3.01
N TYR A 145 -5.46 -6.09 -2.58
CA TYR A 145 -6.29 -7.11 -3.22
C TYR A 145 -7.61 -6.48 -3.66
N ILE A 146 -7.91 -6.57 -4.96
CA ILE A 146 -9.13 -6.06 -5.56
C ILE A 146 -9.94 -7.24 -6.11
N SER A 147 -11.17 -7.39 -5.65
CA SER A 147 -12.14 -8.33 -6.19
C SER A 147 -13.26 -7.59 -6.91
N LEU A 148 -13.60 -8.00 -8.12
CA LEU A 148 -14.68 -7.43 -8.92
C LEU A 148 -15.56 -8.55 -9.47
N SER A 149 -16.85 -8.51 -9.16
CA SER A 149 -17.84 -9.42 -9.73
C SER A 149 -18.84 -8.63 -10.57
N ILE A 150 -19.08 -9.07 -11.80
CA ILE A 150 -19.98 -8.43 -12.75
C ILE A 150 -20.93 -9.49 -13.31
N ASP A 151 -22.22 -9.22 -13.26
CA ASP A 151 -23.26 -9.96 -13.96
C ASP A 151 -23.69 -9.14 -15.19
N ILE A 152 -23.50 -9.71 -16.38
CA ILE A 152 -23.98 -9.12 -17.64
C ILE A 152 -25.37 -9.66 -17.92
N HIS A 153 -26.33 -8.75 -18.11
CA HIS A 153 -27.72 -9.06 -18.42
C HIS A 153 -27.96 -9.23 -19.93
N GLU A 154 -29.10 -9.78 -20.34
CA GLU A 154 -29.41 -10.03 -21.75
C GLU A 154 -29.47 -8.76 -22.61
N ASP A 155 -29.83 -7.63 -21.98
CA ASP A 155 -29.85 -6.29 -22.58
C ASP A 155 -28.48 -5.58 -22.53
N GLU A 156 -27.43 -6.32 -22.16
CA GLU A 156 -26.04 -5.86 -22.01
C GLU A 156 -25.79 -4.85 -20.86
N THR A 157 -26.80 -4.55 -20.06
CA THR A 157 -26.61 -3.83 -18.79
C THR A 157 -25.87 -4.72 -17.79
N ILE A 158 -25.30 -4.11 -16.76
CA ILE A 158 -24.56 -4.82 -15.72
C ILE A 158 -25.02 -4.47 -14.32
N SER A 159 -24.88 -5.45 -13.43
CA SER A 159 -24.81 -5.26 -11.99
C SER A 159 -23.51 -5.86 -11.47
N GLY A 160 -23.01 -5.36 -10.35
CA GLY A 160 -21.76 -5.89 -9.82
C GLY A 160 -21.41 -5.42 -8.43
N THR A 161 -20.39 -6.08 -7.90
CA THR A 161 -19.77 -5.76 -6.61
C THR A 161 -18.27 -5.58 -6.79
N ARG A 162 -17.69 -4.66 -6.02
CA ARG A 162 -16.26 -4.45 -5.98
C ARG A 162 -15.81 -4.34 -4.52
N GLU A 163 -14.76 -5.07 -4.20
CA GLU A 163 -14.16 -5.12 -2.87
C GLU A 163 -12.66 -4.79 -2.98
N ILE A 164 -12.17 -3.93 -2.09
CA ILE A 164 -10.77 -3.56 -2.00
C ILE A 164 -10.32 -3.86 -0.57
N ASN A 165 -9.26 -4.65 -0.44
CA ASN A 165 -8.59 -4.94 0.83
C ASN A 165 -7.13 -4.46 0.73
N THR A 166 -6.69 -3.65 1.68
CA THR A 166 -5.32 -3.11 1.69
C THR A 166 -4.59 -3.51 2.96
N PHE A 167 -3.28 -3.78 2.86
CA PHE A 167 -2.42 -4.22 3.96
C PHE A 167 -1.07 -3.49 3.88
N GLY A 168 -0.39 -3.34 5.02
CA GLY A 168 0.93 -2.71 5.08
C GLY A 168 0.91 -1.28 4.51
N GLU A 169 1.89 -0.95 3.67
CA GLU A 169 1.99 0.38 3.04
C GLU A 169 0.72 0.80 2.27
N TYR A 170 0.02 -0.14 1.62
CA TYR A 170 -1.24 0.17 0.93
C TYR A 170 -2.33 0.58 1.92
N ASP A 171 -2.41 -0.07 3.08
CA ASP A 171 -3.36 0.30 4.14
C ASP A 171 -3.07 1.69 4.68
N GLN A 172 -1.80 1.94 4.97
CA GLN A 172 -1.33 3.23 5.50
C GLN A 172 -1.70 4.39 4.57
N GLY A 173 -1.50 4.21 3.26
CA GLY A 173 -1.86 5.18 2.23
C GLY A 173 -3.37 5.32 2.05
N GLN A 174 -4.11 4.21 1.98
CA GLN A 174 -5.57 4.22 1.83
C GLN A 174 -6.26 4.89 3.02
N ARG A 175 -5.81 4.58 4.23
CA ARG A 175 -6.29 5.17 5.48
C ARG A 175 -5.95 6.66 5.56
N TYR A 176 -4.74 7.06 5.16
CA TYR A 176 -4.36 8.47 5.10
C TYR A 176 -5.29 9.25 4.17
N TRP A 177 -5.54 8.73 2.97
CA TRP A 177 -6.46 9.37 2.02
C TRP A 177 -7.88 9.48 2.61
N LEU A 178 -8.41 8.43 3.22
CA LEU A 178 -9.74 8.45 3.84
C LEU A 178 -9.83 9.44 5.00
N LYS A 179 -8.80 9.53 5.84
CA LYS A 179 -8.79 10.40 7.03
C LYS A 179 -8.73 11.88 6.66
N TYR A 180 -7.99 12.24 5.61
CA TYR A 180 -7.76 13.64 5.21
C TYR A 180 -8.61 14.12 4.04
N THR A 181 -9.41 13.24 3.44
CA THR A 181 -10.33 13.60 2.36
C THR A 181 -11.73 13.84 2.91
N LYS A 182 -12.39 14.90 2.46
CA LYS A 182 -13.77 15.19 2.86
C LYS A 182 -14.70 14.05 2.40
N PRO A 183 -15.70 13.62 3.21
CA PRO A 183 -16.60 12.52 2.85
C PRO A 183 -17.25 12.66 1.46
N VAL A 184 -17.62 13.87 1.05
CA VAL A 184 -18.21 14.13 -0.28
C VAL A 184 -17.23 13.79 -1.41
N LEU A 185 -15.94 14.12 -1.26
CA LEU A 185 -14.92 13.81 -2.27
C LEU A 185 -14.58 12.32 -2.30
N ILE A 186 -14.69 11.62 -1.16
CA ILE A 186 -14.58 10.16 -1.11
C ILE A 186 -15.71 9.53 -1.93
N GLU A 187 -16.96 9.94 -1.67
CA GLU A 187 -18.12 9.44 -2.41
C GLU A 187 -18.03 9.75 -3.92
N GLU A 188 -17.59 10.95 -4.29
CA GLU A 188 -17.32 11.32 -5.69
C GLU A 188 -16.26 10.44 -6.34
N ALA A 189 -15.18 10.10 -5.63
CA ALA A 189 -14.15 9.20 -6.14
C ALA A 189 -14.68 7.76 -6.35
N LEU A 190 -15.52 7.26 -5.43
CA LEU A 190 -16.18 5.96 -5.59
C LEU A 190 -17.13 5.97 -6.80
N LYS A 191 -17.95 7.01 -6.95
CA LYS A 191 -18.81 7.22 -8.13
C LYS A 191 -18.01 7.33 -9.43
N SER A 192 -16.89 8.04 -9.41
CA SER A 192 -15.99 8.15 -10.56
C SER A 192 -15.39 6.80 -10.95
N THR A 193 -15.09 5.94 -9.96
CA THR A 193 -14.62 4.58 -10.22
C THR A 193 -15.69 3.75 -10.90
N VAL A 194 -16.93 3.78 -10.41
CA VAL A 194 -18.08 3.11 -11.06
C VAL A 194 -18.30 3.65 -12.48
N ASN A 195 -18.24 4.96 -12.67
CA ASN A 195 -18.43 5.58 -13.98
C ASN A 195 -17.29 5.25 -14.96
N SER A 196 -16.07 5.02 -14.48
CA SER A 196 -14.95 4.57 -15.30
C SER A 196 -15.10 3.11 -15.74
N LEU A 197 -15.69 2.27 -14.88
CA LEU A 197 -16.01 0.89 -15.20
C LEU A 197 -17.18 0.76 -16.18
N SER A 198 -18.23 1.56 -15.96
CA SER A 198 -19.40 1.63 -16.81
C SER A 198 -19.85 3.09 -16.97
N PRO A 199 -19.63 3.73 -18.14
CA PRO A 199 -20.08 5.10 -18.38
C PRO A 199 -21.58 5.28 -18.11
N GLY A 200 -21.95 6.23 -17.26
CA GLY A 200 -23.33 6.43 -16.80
C GLY A 200 -23.80 5.45 -15.71
N GLY A 201 -22.89 4.65 -15.15
CA GLY A 201 -23.16 3.75 -14.05
C GLY A 201 -23.49 4.47 -12.75
N LYS A 202 -24.19 3.77 -11.85
CA LYS A 202 -24.62 4.28 -10.55
C LYS A 202 -24.03 3.43 -9.45
N LEU A 203 -23.41 4.11 -8.49
CA LEU A 203 -23.06 3.52 -7.20
C LEU A 203 -24.37 3.35 -6.40
N LEU A 204 -24.73 2.11 -6.08
CA LEU A 204 -25.95 1.76 -5.35
C LEU A 204 -25.72 1.85 -3.83
N SER A 205 -24.62 1.27 -3.38
CA SER A 205 -24.21 1.26 -1.97
C SER A 205 -22.69 1.16 -1.86
N TYR A 206 -22.14 1.60 -0.72
CA TYR A 206 -20.76 1.34 -0.36
C TYR A 206 -20.60 1.23 1.16
N GLU A 207 -19.59 0.48 1.58
CA GLU A 207 -19.17 0.33 2.97
C GLU A 207 -17.66 0.53 3.03
N ILE A 208 -17.20 1.27 4.05
CA ILE A 208 -15.78 1.49 4.35
C ILE A 208 -15.60 1.06 5.80
N SER A 209 -14.62 0.20 6.07
CA SER A 209 -14.32 -0.23 7.44
C SER A 209 -13.83 0.94 8.32
N ASP A 210 -13.76 0.71 9.64
CA ASP A 210 -13.40 1.76 10.59
C ASP A 210 -11.96 2.27 10.38
N ILE A 211 -11.85 3.52 9.91
CA ILE A 211 -10.58 4.17 9.59
C ILE A 211 -9.73 4.47 10.84
N GLU A 212 -10.35 4.54 12.02
CA GLU A 212 -9.64 4.77 13.28
C GLU A 212 -9.16 3.47 13.93
N ASP A 213 -9.66 2.31 13.46
CA ASP A 213 -9.22 1.00 13.94
C ASP A 213 -7.97 0.52 13.21
N LEU A 214 -6.80 0.87 13.76
CA LEU A 214 -5.49 0.40 13.27
C LEU A 214 -5.23 -1.09 13.51
N ASN A 215 -6.14 -1.83 14.16
CA ASN A 215 -6.02 -3.28 14.32
C ASN A 215 -6.53 -4.07 13.11
N HIS A 216 -7.43 -3.47 12.33
CA HIS A 216 -8.07 -4.09 11.19
C HIS A 216 -7.71 -3.29 9.92
N PRO A 217 -7.34 -3.98 8.83
CA PRO A 217 -7.06 -3.30 7.58
C PRO A 217 -8.33 -2.61 7.01
N ILE A 218 -8.10 -1.65 6.14
CA ILE A 218 -9.14 -0.95 5.40
C ILE A 218 -9.72 -1.91 4.37
N GLU A 219 -11.05 -1.98 4.41
CA GLU A 219 -11.88 -2.69 3.47
C GLU A 219 -12.88 -1.69 2.86
N ILE A 220 -12.99 -1.68 1.53
CA ILE A 220 -13.98 -0.88 0.82
C ILE A 220 -14.82 -1.81 -0.05
N LYS A 221 -16.12 -1.87 0.23
CA LYS A 221 -17.12 -2.61 -0.55
C LYS A 221 -18.00 -1.64 -1.32
N MET A 222 -18.34 -1.99 -2.55
CA MET A 222 -19.21 -1.21 -3.42
C MET A 222 -20.17 -2.16 -4.14
N GLU A 223 -21.42 -1.72 -4.27
CA GLU A 223 -22.41 -2.31 -5.17
C GLU A 223 -22.79 -1.27 -6.22
N PHE A 224 -22.92 -1.70 -7.47
CA PHE A 224 -23.20 -0.79 -8.57
C PHE A 224 -24.03 -1.44 -9.67
N GLU A 225 -24.66 -0.58 -10.46
CA GLU A 225 -25.29 -0.92 -11.74
C GLU A 225 -24.74 -0.05 -12.85
N GLY A 226 -24.78 -0.54 -14.08
CA GLY A 226 -24.17 0.12 -15.21
C GLY A 226 -24.91 -0.14 -16.51
N PRO A 227 -25.17 0.89 -17.34
CA PRO A 227 -25.84 0.67 -18.62
C PRO A 227 -24.91 0.11 -19.70
N ILE A 228 -23.58 0.28 -19.56
CA ILE A 228 -22.61 -0.04 -20.60
C ILE A 228 -21.33 -0.58 -19.97
N PHE A 229 -20.98 -1.81 -20.31
CA PHE A 229 -19.68 -2.39 -19.93
C PHE A 229 -18.93 -2.92 -21.16
N LEU A 230 -19.63 -3.67 -22.02
CA LEU A 230 -19.04 -4.21 -23.24
C LEU A 230 -18.84 -3.13 -24.31
N ILE A 231 -17.70 -3.16 -24.98
CA ILE A 231 -17.41 -2.28 -26.11
C ILE A 231 -17.89 -2.96 -27.40
N LYS A 232 -18.72 -2.27 -28.18
CA LYS A 232 -19.23 -2.79 -29.46
C LYS A 232 -18.15 -2.72 -30.55
N ALA A 233 -17.86 -3.86 -31.18
CA ALA A 233 -16.91 -3.97 -32.29
C ALA A 233 -17.54 -4.75 -33.45
N GLY A 234 -18.34 -4.06 -34.27
CA GLY A 234 -19.17 -4.72 -35.29
C GLY A 234 -20.24 -5.61 -34.65
N GLU A 235 -20.24 -6.89 -34.99
CA GLU A 235 -21.10 -7.93 -34.39
C GLU A 235 -20.54 -8.49 -33.08
N ASP A 236 -19.25 -8.28 -32.81
CA ASP A 236 -18.60 -8.77 -31.61
C ASP A 236 -18.77 -7.77 -30.43
N ARG A 237 -18.47 -8.25 -29.23
CA ARG A 237 -18.33 -7.45 -28.00
C ARG A 237 -16.95 -7.64 -27.40
N LEU A 238 -16.32 -6.57 -26.98
CA LEU A 238 -15.04 -6.61 -26.27
C LEU A 238 -15.29 -6.36 -24.79
N VAL A 239 -14.71 -7.21 -23.94
CA VAL A 239 -14.62 -6.91 -22.50
C VAL A 239 -13.56 -5.81 -22.33
N PRO A 240 -13.84 -4.73 -21.57
CA PRO A 240 -12.83 -3.75 -21.22
C PRO A 240 -11.57 -4.41 -20.65
N GLN A 241 -10.44 -3.75 -20.79
CA GLN A 241 -9.20 -4.24 -20.21
C GLN A 241 -9.36 -4.35 -18.68
N LEU A 242 -9.17 -5.55 -18.12
CA LEU A 242 -9.45 -5.85 -16.71
C LEU A 242 -8.24 -5.64 -15.80
N GLY A 243 -7.03 -5.78 -16.33
CA GLY A 243 -5.77 -5.49 -15.64
C GLY A 243 -4.91 -4.57 -16.49
N SER A 244 -3.95 -3.90 -15.88
CA SER A 244 -3.10 -2.95 -16.60
C SER A 244 -1.68 -2.97 -16.07
N PHE A 245 -0.74 -3.39 -16.91
CA PHE A 245 0.68 -3.16 -16.68
C PHE A 245 1.08 -1.82 -17.30
N SER A 246 1.40 -0.83 -16.47
CA SER A 246 1.80 0.49 -16.96
C SER A 246 3.30 0.58 -17.19
N ALA A 247 3.72 0.93 -18.41
CA ALA A 247 5.10 1.25 -18.73
C ALA A 247 5.47 2.73 -18.43
N SER A 248 4.58 3.51 -17.81
CA SER A 248 4.83 4.95 -17.56
C SER A 248 6.08 5.19 -16.70
N LEU A 249 6.39 4.26 -15.79
CA LEU A 249 7.56 4.29 -14.91
C LEU A 249 8.90 4.25 -15.67
N VAL A 250 8.90 3.64 -16.87
CA VAL A 250 10.10 3.44 -17.70
C VAL A 250 10.09 4.30 -18.97
N SER A 251 9.29 5.37 -18.97
CA SER A 251 9.15 6.30 -20.11
C SER A 251 10.43 7.04 -20.51
N ARG A 252 11.43 7.13 -19.62
CA ARG A 252 12.71 7.79 -19.91
C ARG A 252 13.60 6.90 -20.78
N ASP A 253 14.41 7.50 -21.65
CA ASP A 253 15.38 6.72 -22.45
C ASP A 253 16.56 6.23 -21.61
N LYS A 254 17.04 7.06 -20.69
CA LYS A 254 18.15 6.74 -19.78
C LYS A 254 17.87 7.31 -18.40
N ARG A 255 18.54 6.75 -17.38
CA ARG A 255 18.49 7.26 -16.02
C ARG A 255 19.91 7.39 -15.45
N SER A 256 20.15 8.46 -14.71
CA SER A 256 21.36 8.65 -13.90
C SER A 256 21.18 8.21 -12.44
N TYR A 257 19.93 7.95 -12.05
CA TYR A 257 19.55 7.54 -10.69
C TYR A 257 18.65 6.32 -10.76
N PRO A 258 18.69 5.42 -9.76
CA PRO A 258 17.86 4.24 -9.73
C PRO A 258 16.36 4.59 -9.79
N ILE A 259 15.55 3.60 -10.15
CA ILE A 259 14.15 3.57 -9.74
C ILE A 259 14.13 3.03 -8.32
N ASP A 260 13.49 3.75 -7.40
CA ASP A 260 13.37 3.35 -6.00
C ASP A 260 11.89 3.16 -5.66
N PHE A 261 11.51 1.89 -5.46
CA PHE A 261 10.17 1.48 -5.07
C PHE A 261 9.93 1.66 -3.56
N ARG A 262 11.00 1.97 -2.80
CA ARG A 262 11.03 2.09 -1.34
C ARG A 262 10.75 0.77 -0.63
N THR A 263 9.61 0.13 -0.84
CA THR A 263 9.19 -1.13 -0.19
C THR A 263 9.12 -2.28 -1.21
N LEU A 264 8.91 -3.49 -0.70
CA LEU A 264 8.48 -4.64 -1.49
C LEU A 264 6.98 -4.79 -1.29
N ASP A 265 6.25 -5.10 -2.36
CA ASP A 265 4.80 -5.13 -2.34
C ASP A 265 4.22 -6.16 -3.31
N GLU A 266 2.95 -6.49 -3.07
CA GLU A 266 2.16 -7.39 -3.90
C GLU A 266 0.83 -6.71 -4.27
N PHE A 267 0.48 -6.74 -5.55
CA PHE A 267 -0.80 -6.29 -6.05
C PHE A 267 -1.55 -7.43 -6.70
N GLU A 268 -2.80 -7.66 -6.30
CA GLU A 268 -3.64 -8.73 -6.82
C GLU A 268 -5.02 -8.21 -7.27
N VAL A 269 -5.47 -8.67 -8.42
CA VAL A 269 -6.81 -8.41 -8.93
C VAL A 269 -7.47 -9.73 -9.32
N MET A 270 -8.67 -9.96 -8.81
CA MET A 270 -9.55 -11.04 -9.22
C MET A 270 -10.83 -10.46 -9.82
N VAL A 271 -11.13 -10.81 -11.06
CA VAL A 271 -12.39 -10.39 -11.72
C VAL A 271 -13.18 -11.62 -12.14
N LYS A 272 -14.48 -11.62 -11.84
CA LYS A 272 -15.45 -12.62 -12.31
C LYS A 272 -16.54 -11.93 -13.10
N ILE A 273 -16.73 -12.34 -14.34
CA ILE A 273 -17.77 -11.81 -15.24
C ILE A 273 -18.68 -12.94 -15.63
N LYS A 274 -19.91 -12.93 -15.14
CA LYS A 274 -20.96 -13.86 -15.57
C LYS A 274 -21.61 -13.33 -16.84
N LEU A 275 -21.56 -14.12 -17.90
CA LEU A 275 -22.16 -13.79 -19.18
C LEU A 275 -23.65 -14.12 -19.19
N ALA A 276 -24.43 -13.30 -19.89
CA ALA A 276 -25.79 -13.65 -20.29
C ALA A 276 -25.80 -14.87 -21.22
N GLU A 277 -26.92 -15.61 -21.26
CA GLU A 277 -27.02 -16.88 -22.01
C GLU A 277 -26.83 -16.73 -23.53
N ASN A 278 -27.14 -15.53 -24.06
CA ASN A 278 -27.01 -15.17 -25.46
C ASN A 278 -25.55 -14.84 -25.87
N LEU A 279 -24.60 -14.74 -24.93
CA LEU A 279 -23.20 -14.46 -25.21
C LEU A 279 -22.32 -15.71 -25.08
N THR A 280 -21.24 -15.74 -25.85
CA THR A 280 -20.19 -16.76 -25.72
C THR A 280 -18.81 -16.15 -25.99
N VAL A 281 -17.77 -16.80 -25.46
CA VAL A 281 -16.38 -16.38 -25.67
C VAL A 281 -15.92 -16.82 -27.06
N LYS A 282 -15.51 -15.86 -27.88
CA LYS A 282 -14.89 -16.06 -29.19
C LYS A 282 -13.37 -16.15 -29.10
N TYR A 283 -12.78 -15.32 -28.24
CA TYR A 283 -11.34 -15.27 -28.01
C TYR A 283 -11.06 -14.93 -26.55
N LEU A 284 -10.11 -15.65 -25.98
CA LEU A 284 -9.59 -15.41 -24.65
C LEU A 284 -8.07 -15.15 -24.77
N PRO A 285 -7.53 -14.07 -24.19
CA PRO A 285 -6.10 -13.83 -24.21
C PRO A 285 -5.30 -15.00 -23.60
N PRO A 286 -4.15 -15.37 -24.18
CA PRO A 286 -3.27 -16.37 -23.57
C PRO A 286 -2.71 -15.83 -22.24
N PRO A 287 -2.39 -16.72 -21.28
CA PRO A 287 -1.81 -16.28 -20.01
C PRO A 287 -0.42 -15.67 -20.23
N ILE A 288 -0.15 -14.60 -19.50
CA ILE A 288 1.16 -13.99 -19.39
C ILE A 288 1.72 -14.38 -18.03
N ILE A 289 2.88 -15.03 -18.03
CA ILE A 289 3.63 -15.34 -16.82
C ILE A 289 5.05 -14.87 -17.08
N LYS A 290 5.47 -13.83 -16.37
CA LYS A 290 6.79 -13.24 -16.49
C LYS A 290 7.48 -13.25 -15.13
N ASP A 291 8.48 -14.09 -15.02
CA ASP A 291 9.34 -14.17 -13.86
C ASP A 291 10.67 -13.48 -14.15
N THR A 292 11.02 -12.47 -13.37
CA THR A 292 12.24 -11.66 -13.56
C THR A 292 12.98 -11.49 -12.22
N PRO A 293 14.22 -10.96 -12.25
CA PRO A 293 14.92 -10.57 -11.02
C PRO A 293 14.24 -9.46 -10.22
N TRP A 294 13.41 -8.60 -10.84
CA TRP A 294 12.80 -7.44 -10.19
C TRP A 294 11.36 -7.68 -9.74
N PHE A 295 10.60 -8.49 -10.48
CA PHE A 295 9.21 -8.82 -10.16
C PHE A 295 8.75 -10.14 -10.79
N THR A 296 7.67 -10.71 -10.27
CA THR A 296 6.84 -11.71 -10.96
C THR A 296 5.54 -11.05 -11.38
N TYR A 297 5.16 -11.20 -12.65
CA TYR A 297 3.86 -10.75 -13.17
C TYR A 297 3.07 -11.94 -13.73
N ILE A 298 1.81 -12.05 -13.32
CA ILE A 298 0.86 -13.04 -13.79
C ILE A 298 -0.38 -12.30 -14.28
N ASN A 299 -0.85 -12.64 -15.47
CA ASN A 299 -2.11 -12.18 -16.03
C ASN A 299 -2.76 -13.37 -16.74
N LYS A 300 -3.91 -13.81 -16.24
CA LYS A 300 -4.52 -15.07 -16.68
C LYS A 300 -6.03 -14.91 -16.81
N TYR A 301 -6.53 -15.33 -17.96
CA TYR A 301 -7.95 -15.50 -18.20
C TYR A 301 -8.31 -17.00 -18.18
N SER A 302 -9.52 -17.29 -17.72
CA SER A 302 -10.15 -18.61 -17.84
C SER A 302 -11.66 -18.44 -18.08
N PHE A 303 -12.27 -19.45 -18.71
CA PHE A 303 -13.71 -19.45 -18.96
C PHE A 303 -14.29 -20.83 -18.63
N SER A 304 -15.30 -20.86 -17.77
CA SER A 304 -16.01 -22.08 -17.40
C SER A 304 -17.42 -21.75 -16.93
N GLN A 305 -18.40 -22.59 -17.26
CA GLN A 305 -19.79 -22.47 -16.77
C GLN A 305 -20.42 -21.08 -17.00
N GLY A 306 -20.12 -20.42 -18.12
CA GLY A 306 -20.64 -19.08 -18.44
C GLY A 306 -19.97 -17.94 -17.68
N VAL A 307 -18.89 -18.21 -16.93
CA VAL A 307 -18.14 -17.21 -16.17
C VAL A 307 -16.74 -17.06 -16.74
N ILE A 308 -16.35 -15.83 -17.07
CA ILE A 308 -14.95 -15.45 -17.32
C ILE A 308 -14.33 -15.12 -15.97
N SER A 309 -13.20 -15.73 -15.66
CA SER A 309 -12.38 -15.37 -14.51
C SER A 309 -11.04 -14.82 -14.96
N PHE A 310 -10.66 -13.69 -14.41
CA PHE A 310 -9.40 -13.01 -14.65
C PHE A 310 -8.63 -12.87 -13.33
N GLU A 311 -7.34 -13.17 -13.38
CA GLU A 311 -6.40 -13.08 -12.28
C GLU A 311 -5.18 -12.27 -12.74
N GLU A 312 -4.88 -11.20 -12.02
CA GLU A 312 -3.65 -10.43 -12.17
C GLU A 312 -2.90 -10.43 -10.84
N SER A 313 -1.59 -10.66 -10.88
CA SER A 313 -0.70 -10.56 -9.73
C SER A 313 0.62 -9.91 -10.15
N LEU A 314 1.08 -8.93 -9.39
CA LEU A 314 2.40 -8.32 -9.52
C LEU A 314 3.11 -8.39 -8.16
N ILE A 315 4.17 -9.17 -8.08
CA ILE A 315 4.98 -9.36 -6.87
C ILE A 315 6.34 -8.70 -7.08
N GLN A 316 6.62 -7.61 -6.37
CA GLN A 316 7.90 -6.93 -6.43
C GLN A 316 8.97 -7.69 -5.63
N LYS A 317 10.14 -7.94 -6.22
CA LYS A 317 11.24 -8.71 -5.59
C LYS A 317 12.44 -7.87 -5.18
N ARG A 318 12.55 -6.66 -5.73
CA ARG A 318 13.64 -5.72 -5.43
C ARG A 318 13.08 -4.34 -5.18
N THR A 319 13.65 -3.63 -4.22
CA THR A 319 13.27 -2.23 -3.96
C THR A 319 13.92 -1.24 -4.95
N LEU A 320 14.89 -1.70 -5.75
CA LEU A 320 15.68 -0.86 -6.65
C LEU A 320 15.84 -1.49 -8.04
N VAL A 321 15.87 -0.63 -9.06
CA VAL A 321 16.44 -0.92 -10.39
C VAL A 321 17.56 0.10 -10.62
N ILE A 322 18.82 -0.35 -10.68
CA ILE A 322 19.98 0.53 -10.86
C ILE A 322 20.10 1.00 -12.33
N PRO A 323 20.80 2.12 -12.62
CA PRO A 323 20.96 2.64 -13.97
C PRO A 323 21.46 1.60 -15.00
N GLU A 324 22.35 0.71 -14.60
CA GLU A 324 22.94 -0.34 -15.43
C GLU A 324 21.92 -1.42 -15.83
N GLU A 325 20.92 -1.65 -14.99
CA GLU A 325 19.83 -2.61 -15.19
C GLU A 325 18.64 -2.00 -15.95
N TYR A 326 18.59 -0.66 -16.07
CA TYR A 326 17.40 0.05 -16.52
C TYR A 326 16.97 -0.29 -17.95
N GLU A 327 17.92 -0.46 -18.88
CA GLU A 327 17.58 -0.74 -20.29
C GLU A 327 16.86 -2.08 -20.44
N GLU A 328 17.34 -3.12 -19.73
CA GLU A 328 16.70 -4.43 -19.70
C GLU A 328 15.32 -4.36 -19.03
N TYR A 329 15.26 -3.72 -17.85
CA TYR A 329 14.01 -3.54 -17.11
C TYR A 329 12.96 -2.79 -17.95
N LYS A 330 13.36 -1.70 -18.62
CA LYS A 330 12.49 -0.91 -19.52
C LYS A 330 11.91 -1.78 -20.63
N LYS A 331 12.76 -2.51 -21.35
CA LYS A 331 12.31 -3.36 -22.45
C LYS A 331 11.28 -4.38 -22.00
N ILE A 332 11.53 -5.04 -20.85
CA ILE A 332 10.59 -6.00 -20.27
C ILE A 332 9.25 -5.33 -19.95
N CYS A 333 9.26 -4.16 -19.30
CA CYS A 333 8.05 -3.41 -18.97
C CYS A 333 7.25 -2.99 -20.21
N GLU A 334 7.91 -2.51 -21.27
CA GLU A 334 7.27 -2.10 -22.52
C GLU A 334 6.74 -3.28 -23.35
N ASP A 335 7.42 -4.43 -23.33
CA ASP A 335 6.92 -5.67 -23.92
C ASP A 335 5.67 -6.15 -23.17
N LEU A 336 5.71 -6.20 -21.83
CA LEU A 336 4.58 -6.60 -21.01
C LEU A 336 3.36 -5.69 -21.17
N ALA A 337 3.56 -4.37 -21.19
CA ALA A 337 2.46 -3.42 -21.38
C ALA A 337 1.71 -3.66 -22.70
N ARG A 338 2.43 -4.01 -23.77
CA ARG A 338 1.82 -4.36 -25.07
C ARG A 338 1.13 -5.71 -25.06
N GLU A 339 1.68 -6.69 -24.34
CA GLU A 339 1.08 -8.02 -24.24
C GLU A 339 -0.21 -8.00 -23.40
N ALA A 340 -0.23 -7.23 -22.32
CA ALA A 340 -1.36 -7.08 -21.40
C ALA A 340 -2.52 -6.23 -21.96
N ASP A 341 -2.35 -5.61 -23.13
CA ASP A 341 -3.37 -4.79 -23.82
C ASP A 341 -4.44 -5.63 -24.55
N LYS A 342 -4.31 -6.96 -24.55
CA LYS A 342 -5.24 -7.86 -25.25
C LYS A 342 -6.57 -7.99 -24.50
N GLN A 343 -7.68 -7.83 -25.23
CA GLN A 343 -9.03 -7.93 -24.69
C GLN A 343 -9.69 -9.28 -24.98
N VAL A 344 -10.65 -9.66 -24.13
CA VAL A 344 -11.55 -10.79 -24.40
C VAL A 344 -12.56 -10.38 -25.47
N VAL A 345 -12.78 -11.27 -26.46
CA VAL A 345 -13.79 -11.06 -27.50
C VAL A 345 -14.94 -12.04 -27.27
N LEU A 346 -16.15 -11.50 -27.27
CA LEU A 346 -17.41 -12.23 -27.19
C LEU A 346 -18.18 -12.07 -28.50
N ASN A 347 -19.08 -13.01 -28.76
CA ASN A 347 -20.07 -12.91 -29.82
C ASN A 347 -21.43 -13.40 -29.32
N PHE A 348 -22.49 -12.97 -29.99
CA PHE A 348 -23.80 -13.57 -29.80
C PHE A 348 -23.80 -15.00 -30.35
N ARG A 349 -24.55 -15.87 -29.68
CA ARG A 349 -24.79 -17.25 -30.13
C ARG A 349 -25.60 -17.34 -31.40
#